data_AF-A0A9E1XF61-F1
#
_entry.id   AF-A0A9E1XF61-F1
#
_cell.length_a   1.000
_cell.length_b   1.000
_cell.length_c   1.000
_cell.angle_alpha   90.00
_cell.angle_beta   90.00
_cell.angle_gamma   90.00
#
_symmetry.space_group_name_H-M   'P 1'
#
loop_
_entity.id
_entity.type
_entity.pdbx_description
1 polymer ?
#
loop_
_entity_poly.entity_id
_entity_poly.type
_entity_poly.pdbx_seq_one_letter_code
_entity_poly.pdbx_strand_id
1 'polypeptide(L)'
;MREKLKKFLEKRDSLLQTRARILEKIREIDHLLGNAGNSTTSQFGQRTKRPKNELKLKEAIGKALADGPKNRRTILEAVQEMGYRFSTSNPLNSLSAALYTNKQFVKDGHLFSLKGANKNTKKVSQKKS
;
A
#
# COMPACT_ATOMS: atom_id res chain seq x y z
N MET A 1 -6.26 -52.61 7.26
CA MET A 1 -5.03 -51.82 6.99
C MET A 1 -4.93 -51.41 5.51
N ARG A 2 -5.09 -52.35 4.56
CA ARG A 2 -5.06 -52.09 3.10
C ARG A 2 -6.01 -50.98 2.61
N GLU A 3 -7.27 -50.97 3.04
CA GLU A 3 -8.25 -49.94 2.62
C GLU A 3 -7.90 -48.52 3.07
N LYS A 4 -7.33 -48.36 4.27
CA LYS A 4 -6.91 -47.04 4.78
C LYS A 4 -5.75 -46.49 3.95
N LEU A 5 -4.82 -47.37 3.56
CA LEU A 5 -3.68 -47.02 2.70
C LEU A 5 -4.15 -46.63 1.30
N LYS A 6 -5.10 -47.37 0.73
CA LYS A 6 -5.69 -47.06 -0.59
C LYS A 6 -6.35 -45.67 -0.60
N LYS A 7 -7.22 -45.38 0.39
CA LYS A 7 -7.85 -44.06 0.54
C LYS A 7 -6.83 -42.93 0.71
N PHE A 8 -5.73 -43.19 1.43
CA PHE A 8 -4.66 -42.21 1.59
C PHE A 8 -3.95 -41.90 0.27
N LEU A 9 -3.63 -42.94 -0.52
CA LEU A 9 -2.98 -42.79 -1.82
C LEU A 9 -3.88 -42.04 -2.82
N GLU A 10 -5.17 -42.39 -2.90
CA GLU A 10 -6.13 -41.69 -3.76
C GLU A 10 -6.24 -40.20 -3.40
N LYS A 11 -6.29 -39.88 -2.10
CA LYS A 11 -6.30 -38.48 -1.64
C LYS A 11 -5.01 -37.75 -1.98
N ARG A 12 -3.85 -38.41 -1.81
CA ARG A 12 -2.54 -37.84 -2.19
C ARG A 12 -2.51 -37.51 -3.67
N ASP A 13 -2.96 -38.43 -4.51
CA ASP A 13 -2.90 -38.28 -5.97
C ASP A 13 -3.87 -37.18 -6.45
N SER A 14 -5.06 -37.09 -5.86
CA SER A 14 -5.99 -35.96 -6.08
C SER A 14 -5.37 -34.61 -5.69
N LEU A 15 -4.66 -34.54 -4.57
CA LEU A 15 -3.98 -33.31 -4.14
C LEU A 15 -2.83 -32.94 -5.09
N LEU A 16 -2.07 -33.92 -5.58
CA LEU A 16 -1.00 -33.69 -6.55
C LEU A 16 -1.55 -33.15 -7.88
N GLN A 17 -2.65 -33.72 -8.39
CA GLN A 17 -3.33 -33.23 -9.58
C GLN A 17 -3.85 -31.80 -9.40
N THR A 18 -4.47 -31.53 -8.24
CA THR A 18 -4.97 -30.19 -7.91
C THR A 18 -3.82 -29.18 -7.87
N ARG A 19 -2.71 -29.55 -7.23
CA ARG A 19 -1.51 -28.72 -7.16
C ARG A 19 -0.93 -28.43 -8.55
N ALA A 20 -0.84 -29.44 -9.41
CA ALA A 20 -0.34 -29.27 -10.78
C ALA A 20 -1.19 -28.25 -11.57
N ARG A 21 -2.53 -28.39 -11.49
CA ARG A 21 -3.47 -27.47 -12.15
C ARG A 21 -3.36 -26.03 -11.62
N ILE A 22 -3.17 -25.84 -10.32
CA ILE A 22 -2.97 -24.51 -9.73
C ILE A 22 -1.69 -23.88 -10.25
N LEU A 23 -0.60 -24.66 -10.32
CA LEU A 23 0.68 -24.15 -10.83
C LEU A 23 0.61 -23.75 -12.30
N GLU A 24 -0.13 -24.49 -13.11
CA GLU A 24 -0.38 -24.14 -14.52
C GLU A 24 -1.13 -22.82 -14.65
N LYS A 25 -2.20 -22.62 -13.87
CA LYS A 25 -2.94 -21.35 -13.82
C LYS A 25 -2.07 -20.18 -13.36
N ILE A 26 -1.20 -20.40 -12.37
CA ILE A 26 -0.27 -19.36 -11.91
C ILE A 26 0.68 -18.97 -13.06
N ARG A 27 1.23 -19.94 -13.80
CA ARG A 27 2.10 -19.66 -14.96
C ARG A 27 1.37 -18.87 -16.05
N GLU A 28 0.12 -19.22 -16.33
CA GLU A 28 -0.73 -18.49 -17.28
C GLU A 28 -0.95 -17.04 -16.82
N ILE A 29 -1.28 -16.83 -15.54
CA ILE A 29 -1.42 -15.49 -14.95
C ILE A 29 -0.11 -14.72 -15.05
N ASP A 30 1.02 -15.33 -14.68
CA ASP A 30 2.35 -14.70 -14.76
C ASP A 30 2.69 -14.31 -16.21
N HIS A 31 2.36 -15.15 -17.19
CA HIS A 31 2.54 -14.83 -18.61
C HIS A 31 1.68 -13.63 -19.04
N LEU A 32 0.38 -13.63 -18.71
CA LEU A 32 -0.54 -12.53 -19.04
C LEU A 32 -0.17 -11.21 -18.35
N LEU A 33 0.42 -11.28 -17.16
CA LEU A 33 0.91 -10.11 -16.43
C LEU A 33 2.31 -9.66 -16.87
N GLY A 34 2.92 -10.31 -17.87
CA GLY A 34 4.27 -9.97 -18.35
C GLY A 34 5.39 -10.31 -17.37
N ASN A 35 5.14 -11.23 -16.45
CA ASN A 35 6.03 -11.64 -15.36
C ASN A 35 6.83 -12.94 -15.69
N ALA A 36 6.81 -13.38 -16.95
CA ALA A 36 7.31 -14.67 -17.46
C ALA A 36 8.83 -14.95 -17.31
N GLY A 37 9.59 -14.12 -16.60
CA GLY A 37 11.04 -14.24 -16.48
C GLY A 37 11.66 -13.85 -15.14
N ASN A 38 10.88 -13.33 -14.18
CA ASN A 38 11.44 -12.95 -12.87
C ASN A 38 11.40 -14.13 -11.90
N SER A 39 12.11 -15.20 -12.28
CA SER A 39 12.48 -16.27 -11.37
C SER A 39 13.30 -15.66 -10.24
N THR A 40 12.72 -15.71 -9.05
CA THR A 40 13.31 -15.28 -7.79
C THR A 40 14.54 -16.12 -7.45
N THR A 41 15.68 -15.84 -8.09
CA THR A 41 16.95 -15.97 -7.38
C THR A 41 16.93 -14.91 -6.29
N SER A 42 16.86 -15.35 -5.04
CA SER A 42 17.07 -14.53 -3.86
C SER A 42 18.47 -13.92 -3.91
N GLN A 43 18.60 -12.81 -4.63
CA GLN A 43 19.69 -11.87 -4.44
C GLN A 43 19.42 -11.15 -3.12
N PHE A 44 19.75 -11.82 -2.03
CA PHE A 44 20.07 -11.17 -0.79
C PHE A 44 21.09 -10.05 -1.10
N GLY A 45 20.64 -8.80 -1.05
CA GLY A 45 21.54 -7.65 -0.99
C GLY A 45 21.37 -6.55 -2.03
N GLN A 46 20.49 -6.67 -3.04
CA GLN A 46 20.19 -5.49 -3.85
C GLN A 46 19.07 -4.70 -3.18
N ARG A 47 19.45 -3.81 -2.24
CA ARG A 47 18.57 -2.72 -1.78
C ARG A 47 18.09 -2.01 -3.04
N THR A 48 16.85 -2.24 -3.43
CA THR A 48 16.21 -1.46 -4.49
C THR A 48 16.45 0.00 -4.13
N LYS A 49 17.18 0.72 -4.99
CA LYS A 49 17.54 2.12 -4.72
C LYS A 49 16.23 2.83 -4.47
N ARG A 50 16.05 3.31 -3.23
CA ARG A 50 14.86 4.09 -2.87
C ARG A 50 14.76 5.24 -3.87
N PRO A 51 13.57 5.51 -4.43
CA PRO A 51 13.40 6.65 -5.30
C PRO A 51 13.92 7.89 -4.57
N LYS A 52 14.74 8.67 -5.27
CA LYS A 52 15.23 9.95 -4.77
C LYS A 52 14.06 10.93 -4.83
N ASN A 53 13.31 11.00 -3.73
CA ASN A 53 12.27 12.01 -3.56
C ASN A 53 12.92 13.26 -2.98
N GLU A 54 12.57 14.43 -3.51
CA GLU A 54 13.04 15.72 -3.00
C GLU A 54 12.49 15.99 -1.59
N LEU A 55 11.26 15.54 -1.33
CA LEU A 55 10.57 15.69 -0.05
C LEU A 55 10.49 14.37 0.70
N LYS A 56 10.53 14.44 2.03
CA LYS A 56 10.15 13.30 2.88
C LYS A 56 8.64 13.08 2.79
N LEU A 57 8.18 11.84 2.94
CA LEU A 57 6.74 11.50 2.86
C LEU A 57 5.89 12.38 3.80
N LYS A 58 6.39 12.62 5.02
CA LYS A 58 5.76 13.51 6.01
C LYS A 58 5.54 14.93 5.48
N GLU A 59 6.54 15.49 4.80
CA GLU A 59 6.48 16.86 4.28
C GLU A 59 5.52 16.94 3.10
N ALA A 60 5.56 15.94 2.21
CA ALA A 60 4.60 15.81 1.11
C ALA A 60 3.16 15.72 1.63
N ILE A 61 2.89 14.89 2.65
CA ILE A 61 1.56 14.82 3.28
C ILE A 61 1.18 16.17 3.91
N GLY A 62 2.13 16.84 4.57
CA GLY A 62 1.89 18.16 5.16
C GLY A 62 1.49 19.21 4.13
N LYS A 63 2.17 19.25 2.97
CA LYS A 63 1.80 20.11 1.83
C LYS A 63 0.43 19.72 1.26
N ALA A 64 0.15 18.44 1.10
CA ALA A 64 -1.14 17.96 0.60
C ALA A 64 -2.32 18.39 1.50
N LEU A 65 -2.09 18.49 2.81
CA LEU A 65 -3.07 18.89 3.82
C LEU A 65 -3.05 20.39 4.15
N ALA A 66 -2.23 21.21 3.47
CA ALA A 66 -2.13 22.64 3.74
C ALA A 66 -3.45 23.37 3.48
N ASP A 67 -4.18 22.96 2.44
CA ASP A 67 -5.45 23.59 2.04
C ASP A 67 -6.67 23.08 2.83
N GLY A 68 -6.46 22.11 3.73
CA GLY A 68 -7.51 21.62 4.62
C GLY A 68 -7.60 20.09 4.74
N PRO A 69 -8.61 19.61 5.49
CA PRO A 69 -8.79 18.19 5.75
C PRO A 69 -9.13 17.41 4.47
N LYS A 70 -8.43 16.31 4.22
CA LYS A 70 -8.63 15.46 3.04
C LYS A 70 -8.74 13.99 3.44
N ASN A 71 -9.40 13.18 2.61
CA ASN A 71 -9.44 11.74 2.81
C ASN A 71 -8.12 11.08 2.34
N ARG A 72 -7.90 9.81 2.70
CA ARG A 72 -6.66 9.09 2.38
C ARG A 72 -6.35 8.99 0.88
N ARG A 73 -7.35 8.82 0.03
CA ARG A 73 -7.16 8.70 -1.43
C ARG A 73 -6.77 10.05 -2.03
N THR A 74 -7.48 11.11 -1.65
CA THR A 74 -7.16 12.46 -2.11
C THR A 74 -5.78 12.92 -1.64
N ILE A 75 -5.34 12.52 -0.44
CA ILE A 75 -3.97 12.78 0.01
C ILE A 75 -2.96 12.01 -0.85
N LEU A 76 -3.25 10.75 -1.19
CA LEU A 76 -2.37 9.95 -2.04
C LEU A 76 -2.19 10.60 -3.42
N GLU A 77 -3.28 11.00 -4.04
CA GLU A 77 -3.30 11.68 -5.35
C GLU A 77 -2.47 12.97 -5.29
N ALA A 78 -2.75 13.85 -4.32
CA ALA A 78 -1.99 15.10 -4.16
C ALA A 78 -0.49 14.85 -3.94
N VAL A 79 -0.13 13.83 -3.14
CA VAL A 79 1.28 13.46 -2.90
C VAL A 79 1.96 12.98 -4.18
N GLN A 80 1.25 12.22 -5.02
CA GLN A 80 1.77 11.75 -6.32
C GLN A 80 1.87 12.88 -7.35
N GLU A 81 0.89 13.80 -7.40
CA GLU A 81 0.91 14.99 -8.26
C GLU A 81 2.10 15.90 -7.94
N MET A 82 2.51 15.99 -6.67
CA MET A 82 3.74 16.68 -6.26
C MET A 82 5.03 15.95 -6.65
N GLY A 83 4.95 14.82 -7.34
CA GLY A 83 6.09 14.05 -7.83
C GLY A 83 6.68 13.08 -6.80
N TYR A 84 6.03 12.85 -5.65
CA TYR A 84 6.52 11.88 -4.68
C TYR A 84 6.33 10.45 -5.20
N ARG A 85 7.43 9.69 -5.32
CA ARG A 85 7.39 8.30 -5.79
C ARG A 85 7.49 7.33 -4.63
N PHE A 86 6.48 6.46 -4.50
CA PHE A 86 6.52 5.37 -3.53
C PHE A 86 7.37 4.22 -4.07
N SER A 87 8.14 3.58 -3.19
CA SER A 87 8.95 2.40 -3.54
C SER A 87 8.18 1.08 -3.43
N THR A 88 6.91 1.14 -3.03
CA THR A 88 6.04 -0.02 -2.78
C THR A 88 4.99 -0.12 -3.88
N SER A 89 4.55 -1.33 -4.18
CA SER A 89 3.40 -1.60 -5.06
C SER A 89 2.07 -1.17 -4.43
N ASN A 90 2.00 -1.05 -3.10
CA ASN A 90 0.81 -0.57 -2.39
C ASN A 90 1.11 0.75 -1.63
N PRO A 91 1.07 1.90 -2.32
CA PRO A 91 1.41 3.20 -1.74
C PRO A 91 0.45 3.62 -0.63
N LEU A 92 -0.81 3.17 -0.67
CA LEU A 92 -1.82 3.52 0.32
C LEU A 92 -1.49 2.95 1.72
N ASN A 93 -0.82 1.79 1.78
CA ASN A 93 -0.37 1.21 3.05
C ASN A 93 0.73 2.08 3.68
N SER A 94 1.77 2.42 2.92
CA SER A 94 2.85 3.31 3.40
C SER A 94 2.34 4.69 3.79
N LEU A 95 1.39 5.25 3.01
CA LEU A 95 0.72 6.50 3.34
C LEU A 95 -0.06 6.39 4.66
N SER A 96 -0.87 5.33 4.80
CA SER A 96 -1.67 5.10 6.03
C SER A 96 -0.77 4.96 7.25
N ALA A 97 0.32 4.20 7.13
CA ALA A 97 1.30 4.06 8.20
C ALA A 97 1.88 5.42 8.62
N ALA A 98 2.24 6.28 7.66
CA ALA A 98 2.73 7.63 7.96
C ALA A 98 1.66 8.52 8.61
N LEU A 99 0.39 8.42 8.18
CA LEU A 99 -0.72 9.18 8.73
C LEU A 99 -1.03 8.80 10.19
N TYR A 100 -0.90 7.52 10.55
CA TYR A 100 -1.20 7.04 11.90
C TYR A 100 -0.02 7.10 12.87
N THR A 101 1.21 6.90 12.39
CA THR A 101 2.40 6.91 13.26
C THR A 101 2.87 8.32 13.60
N ASN A 102 2.54 9.30 12.76
CA ASN A 102 3.01 10.67 12.93
C ASN A 102 2.01 11.54 13.70
N LYS A 103 2.44 12.04 14.87
CA LYS A 103 1.63 12.87 15.77
C LYS A 103 1.21 14.23 15.18
N GLN A 104 1.70 14.60 14.01
CA GLN A 104 1.32 15.83 13.32
C GLN A 104 0.04 15.71 12.50
N PHE A 105 -0.45 14.50 12.24
CA PHE A 105 -1.71 14.30 11.53
C PHE A 105 -2.78 13.85 12.51
N VAL A 106 -3.97 14.42 12.39
CA VAL A 106 -5.14 14.08 13.21
C VAL A 106 -6.22 13.57 12.29
N LYS A 107 -6.82 12.44 12.68
CA LYS A 107 -7.97 11.86 12.00
C LYS A 107 -9.25 12.39 12.62
N ASP A 108 -10.16 12.84 11.78
CA ASP A 108 -11.53 13.21 12.15
C ASP A 108 -12.49 12.52 11.17
N GLY A 109 -13.25 11.53 11.67
CA GLY A 109 -14.03 10.63 10.81
C GLY A 109 -13.17 9.94 9.74
N HIS A 110 -13.41 10.25 8.47
CA HIS A 110 -12.65 9.73 7.33
C HIS A 110 -11.59 10.70 6.79
N LEU A 111 -11.49 11.90 7.38
CA LEU A 111 -10.60 12.96 6.96
C LEU A 111 -9.36 13.02 7.86
N PHE A 112 -8.26 13.49 7.29
CA PHE A 112 -7.02 13.78 8.00
C PHE A 112 -6.69 15.25 7.84
N SER A 113 -6.17 15.86 8.91
CA SER A 113 -5.76 17.25 8.95
C SER A 113 -4.44 17.42 9.70
N LEU A 114 -3.80 18.57 9.55
CA LEU A 114 -2.64 18.95 10.35
C LEU A 114 -3.07 19.25 11.80
N LYS A 115 -2.33 18.72 12.77
CA LYS A 115 -2.56 18.96 14.20
C LYS A 115 -2.44 20.46 14.49
N GLY A 116 -3.55 21.07 14.89
CA GLY A 116 -3.63 22.50 15.17
C GLY A 116 -4.18 23.36 14.03
N ALA A 117 -4.41 22.81 12.83
CA ALA A 117 -5.06 23.54 11.73
C ALA A 117 -6.49 23.99 12.08
N ASN A 118 -7.18 23.25 12.95
CA ASN A 118 -8.52 23.57 13.44
C ASN A 118 -8.58 24.79 14.39
N LYS A 119 -7.46 25.48 14.65
CA LYS A 119 -7.43 26.73 15.44
C LYS A 119 -7.60 27.98 14.59
N ASN A 120 -7.32 27.93 13.28
CA ASN A 120 -7.43 29.11 12.40
C ASN A 120 -8.79 29.27 11.72
N THR A 121 -9.59 28.21 11.61
CA THR A 121 -10.95 28.29 11.04
C THR A 121 -11.96 28.97 11.98
N LYS A 122 -11.69 29.04 13.30
CA LYS A 122 -12.51 29.81 14.26
C LYS A 122 -12.16 31.30 14.33
N LYS A 123 -11.03 31.77 13.78
CA LYS A 123 -10.60 33.17 13.92
C LYS A 123 -11.09 34.11 12.81
N VAL A 124 -11.71 33.60 11.75
CA VAL A 124 -12.20 34.43 10.63
C VAL A 124 -13.69 34.75 10.74
N SER A 125 -14.46 34.06 11.61
CA SER A 125 -15.91 34.28 11.74
C SER A 125 -16.34 35.22 12.87
N GLN A 126 -15.41 35.86 13.60
CA GLN A 126 -15.72 36.88 14.61
C GLN A 126 -14.96 38.18 14.34
N LYS A 127 -15.19 38.79 13.19
CA LYS A 127 -14.92 40.22 12.99
C LYS A 127 -15.84 40.80 11.92
N LYS A 128 -17.14 40.78 12.19
CA LYS A 128 -18.15 41.66 11.58
C LYS A 128 -19.35 41.70 12.52
N SER A 129 -19.33 42.64 13.46
CA SER A 129 -20.42 43.58 13.71
C SER A 129 -19.91 44.70 14.61
#